data_AF-A0AA95MMF5-F1
#
_entry.id   AF-A0AA95MMF5-F1
#
_cell.length_a   1.000
_cell.length_b   1.000
_cell.length_c   1.000
_cell.angle_alpha   90.00
_cell.angle_beta   90.00
_cell.angle_gamma   90.00
#
_symmetry.space_group_name_H-M   'P 1'
#
loop_
_entity.id
_entity.type
_entity.pdbx_description
1 polymer ?
#
loop_
_entity_poly.entity_id
_entity_poly.type
_entity_poly.pdbx_seq_one_letter_code
_entity_poly.pdbx_strand_id
1 'polypeptide(L)' 'MLNLVKEIYSPSKAYKVEINKRLRDGLLEIDVYFWDSEWETWLQKSTGYSLTDNLNSGMAIAKEKLKVYSGEIIE' A
#
# COMPACT_ATOMS: atom_id res chain seq x y z
N MET A 1 -16.75 0.67 -2.20
CA MET A 1 -16.30 1.26 -0.93
C MET A 1 -15.22 0.38 -0.36
N LEU A 2 -14.10 0.99 0.03
CA LEU A 2 -12.96 0.33 0.64
C LEU A 2 -12.92 0.66 2.13
N ASN A 3 -12.39 -0.25 2.93
CA ASN A 3 -12.11 -0.01 4.33
C ASN A 3 -10.62 -0.19 4.59
N LEU A 4 -9.95 0.84 5.10
CA LEU A 4 -8.53 0.78 5.39
C LEU A 4 -8.27 -0.21 6.52
N VAL A 5 -7.46 -1.24 6.23
CA VAL A 5 -7.08 -2.27 7.20
C VAL A 5 -5.75 -1.91 7.85
N LYS A 6 -4.78 -1.46 7.06
CA LYS A 6 -3.44 -1.16 7.54
C LYS A 6 -2.69 -0.21 6.59
N GLU A 7 -1.82 0.61 7.17
CA GLU A 7 -0.82 1.38 6.45
C GLU A 7 0.58 0.96 6.88
N ILE A 8 1.52 1.00 5.94
CA ILE A 8 2.95 0.80 6.20
C ILE A 8 3.70 1.93 5.48
N TYR A 9 4.51 2.68 6.23
CA TYR A 9 5.33 3.75 5.70
C TYR A 9 6.74 3.24 5.42
N SER A 10 7.38 3.77 4.37
CA SER A 10 8.81 3.58 4.18
C SER A 10 9.59 4.35 5.27
N PRO A 11 10.85 3.99 5.56
CA PRO A 11 11.65 4.67 6.58
C PRO A 11 11.73 6.19 6.38
N SER A 12 11.93 6.65 5.15
CA SER A 12 11.92 8.06 4.78
C SER A 12 10.56 8.75 4.90
N LYS A 13 9.48 7.99 5.03
CA LYS A 13 8.07 8.42 4.94
C LYS A 13 7.70 9.08 3.61
N ALA A 14 8.54 8.97 2.58
CA ALA A 14 8.21 9.44 1.24
C ALA A 14 7.22 8.51 0.52
N TYR A 15 7.13 7.26 0.96
CA TYR A 15 6.19 6.28 0.42
C TYR A 15 5.37 5.65 1.53
N LYS A 16 4.15 5.24 1.17
CA LYS A 16 3.35 4.35 1.99
C LYS A 16 2.66 3.30 1.12
N VAL A 17 2.28 2.21 1.74
CA VAL A 17 1.37 1.22 1.15
C VAL A 17 0.15 1.09 2.05
N GLU A 18 -1.02 1.06 1.44
CA GLU A 18 -2.30 0.82 2.11
C GLU A 18 -2.81 -0.57 1.75
N ILE A 19 -3.28 -1.29 2.76
CA ILE A 19 -4.03 -2.54 2.60
C ILE A 19 -5.50 -2.19 2.88
N ASN A 20 -6.34 -2.32 1.86
CA ASN A 20 -7.74 -1.92 1.87
C ASN A 20 -8.65 -3.13 1.67
N LYS A 21 -9.65 -3.34 2.54
CA LYS A 21 -10.65 -4.39 2.35
C LYS A 21 -11.82 -3.88 1.53
N ARG A 22 -12.12 -4.54 0.42
CA ARG A 22 -13.31 -4.30 -0.39
C ARG A 22 -14.53 -4.85 0.32
N LEU A 23 -15.54 -4.02 0.52
CA LEU A 23 -16.78 -4.46 1.17
C LEU A 23 -17.61 -5.42 0.30
N ARG A 24 -17.45 -5.39 -1.02
CA ARG A 24 -18.29 -6.16 -1.95
C ARG A 24 -18.00 -7.66 -1.96
N ASP A 25 -16.74 -8.04 -1.76
CA ASP A 25 -16.26 -9.43 -1.87
C ASP A 25 -15.27 -9.81 -0.76
N GLY A 26 -14.93 -8.87 0.13
CA GLY A 26 -14.03 -9.11 1.25
C GLY A 26 -12.55 -9.20 0.87
N LEU A 27 -12.18 -9.05 -0.40
CA LEU A 27 -10.79 -9.10 -0.85
C LEU A 27 -10.00 -7.88 -0.39
N LEU A 28 -8.71 -8.07 -0.19
CA LEU A 28 -7.75 -7.02 0.14
C LEU A 28 -7.11 -6.47 -1.15
N GLU A 29 -7.23 -5.18 -1.36
CA GLU A 29 -6.50 -4.37 -2.35
C GLU A 29 -5.27 -3.75 -1.69
N ILE A 30 -4.17 -3.66 -2.45
CA ILE A 30 -2.88 -3.21 -1.93
C ILE A 30 -2.30 -2.16 -2.87
N ASP A 31 -2.27 -0.91 -2.39
CA ASP A 31 -1.90 0.26 -3.19
C ASP A 31 -0.74 1.03 -2.56
N VAL A 32 0.20 1.44 -3.39
CA VAL A 32 1.36 2.25 -3.01
C VAL A 32 1.10 3.70 -3.36
N TYR A 33 1.47 4.58 -2.44
CA TYR A 33 1.38 6.03 -2.59
C TYR A 33 2.75 6.67 -2.35
N PHE A 34 2.98 7.78 -3.02
CA PHE A 34 4.13 8.67 -2.83
C PHE A 34 3.67 10.01 -2.29
N TRP A 35 4.41 10.59 -1.36
CA TRP A 35 4.14 11.93 -0.83
C TRP A 35 4.67 13.00 -1.78
N ASP A 36 3.78 13.76 -2.39
CA ASP A 36 4.12 14.93 -3.17
C ASP A 36 4.14 16.16 -2.26
N SER A 37 5.34 16.70 -2.01
CA SER A 37 5.53 17.88 -1.16
C SER A 37 5.12 19.19 -1.80
N GLU A 38 5.03 19.27 -3.13
CA GLU A 38 4.60 20.49 -3.83
C GLU A 38 3.08 20.69 -3.66
N TRP A 39 2.34 19.58 -3.69
CA TRP A 39 0.87 19.58 -3.61
C TRP A 39 0.34 19.15 -2.24
N GLU A 40 1.24 18.86 -1.29
CA GLU A 40 0.93 18.34 0.06
C GLU A 40 -0.06 17.18 0.03
N THR A 41 0.15 16.21 -0.87
CA THR A 41 -0.80 15.13 -1.11
C THR A 41 -0.14 13.77 -1.37
N TRP A 42 -0.92 12.70 -1.18
CA TRP A 42 -0.53 11.34 -1.54
C TRP A 42 -0.95 11.02 -2.97
N LEU A 43 0.02 10.71 -3.83
CA LEU A 43 -0.21 10.28 -5.20
C LEU A 43 -0.11 8.75 -5.31
N GLN A 44 -1.16 8.12 -5.82
CA GLN A 44 -1.14 6.67 -6.07
C GLN A 44 -0.11 6.34 -7.15
N LYS A 45 0.84 5.46 -6.82
CA LYS A 45 1.90 4.99 -7.71
C LYS A 45 1.61 3.62 -8.31
N SER A 46 0.97 2.73 -7.57
CA SER A 46 0.63 1.40 -8.08
C SER A 46 -0.82 1.35 -8.57
N THR A 47 -1.04 0.77 -9.74
CA THR A 47 -2.39 0.47 -10.23
C THR A 47 -2.82 -0.92 -9.78
N GLY A 48 -3.85 -1.01 -8.93
CA GLY A 48 -4.85 -2.08 -8.69
C GLY A 48 -4.61 -3.59 -8.93
N TYR A 49 -3.40 -4.09 -9.19
CA TYR A 49 -3.18 -5.48 -9.61
C TYR A 49 -2.99 -6.48 -8.47
N SER A 50 -2.95 -6.04 -7.21
CA SER A 50 -2.68 -6.93 -6.09
C SER A 50 -3.92 -7.12 -5.23
N LEU A 51 -4.50 -8.30 -5.39
CA LEU A 51 -5.68 -8.77 -4.66
C LEU A 51 -5.33 -10.05 -3.91
N THR A 52 -5.75 -10.13 -2.65
CA THR A 52 -5.60 -11.34 -1.82
C THR A 52 -6.74 -11.44 -0.83
N ASP A 53 -7.11 -12.64 -0.41
CA ASP A 53 -8.13 -12.89 0.62
C ASP A 53 -7.52 -12.98 2.03
N ASN A 54 -6.21 -13.16 2.13
CA ASN A 54 -5.46 -13.34 3.38
C ASN A 54 -4.60 -12.12 3.74
N LEU A 55 -4.69 -11.66 5.00
CA LEU A 55 -3.91 -10.53 5.52
C LEU A 55 -2.41 -10.83 5.58
N ASN A 56 -1.99 -12.07 5.86
CA ASN A 56 -0.57 -12.41 5.91
C ASN A 56 0.06 -12.27 4.52
N SER A 57 -0.61 -12.81 3.49
CA SER A 57 -0.23 -12.60 2.08
C SER A 57 -0.26 -11.11 1.72
N GLY A 58 -1.28 -10.38 2.19
CA GLY A 58 -1.42 -8.95 1.95
C GLY A 58 -0.28 -8.13 2.54
N MET A 59 0.16 -8.46 3.76
CA MET A 59 1.33 -7.85 4.39
C MET A 59 2.62 -8.15 3.65
N ALA A 60 2.83 -9.38 3.19
CA ALA A 60 4.02 -9.73 2.42
C ALA A 60 4.09 -8.96 1.10
N ILE A 61 2.98 -8.91 0.35
CA ILE A 61 2.87 -8.14 -0.90
C ILE A 61 3.05 -6.64 -0.62
N ALA A 62 2.47 -6.12 0.47
CA ALA A 62 2.60 -4.71 0.83
C ALA A 62 4.06 -4.32 1.10
N LYS A 63 4.79 -5.11 1.90
CA LYS A 63 6.22 -4.88 2.17
C LYS A 63 7.07 -4.95 0.89
N GLU A 64 6.84 -5.95 0.04
CA GLU A 64 7.60 -6.09 -1.21
C GLU A 64 7.33 -4.93 -2.17
N LYS A 65 6.06 -4.53 -2.34
CA LYS A 65 5.72 -3.34 -3.12
C LYS A 65 6.37 -2.09 -2.55
N LEU A 66 6.27 -1.87 -1.24
CA LEU A 66 6.85 -0.69 -0.61
C LEU A 66 8.36 -0.64 -0.87
N LYS A 67 9.07 -1.76 -0.69
CA LYS A 67 10.50 -1.90 -1.02
C LYS A 67 10.80 -1.61 -2.50
N VAL A 68 10.00 -2.14 -3.43
CA VAL A 68 10.20 -1.93 -4.88
C VAL A 68 10.02 -0.46 -5.27
N TYR A 69 9.02 0.24 -4.70
CA TYR A 69 8.74 1.63 -5.05
C TYR A 69 9.63 2.64 -4.32
N SER A 70 9.98 2.38 -3.05
CA SER A 70 10.84 3.29 -2.28
C SER A 70 12.34 3.02 -2.48
N GLY A 71 12.71 1.80 -2.86
CA GLY A 71 14.11 1.34 -2.84
C GLY A 71 14.67 1.14 -1.42
N GLU A 72 13.83 1.22 -0.39
CA GLU A 72 14.24 1.14 1.02
C GLU A 72 14.03 -0.27 1.58
N ILE A 73 14.88 -0.68 2.51
CA ILE A 73 14.71 -1.94 3.25
C ILE A 73 13.56 -1.75 4.25
N ILE A 74 12.55 -2.62 4.17
CA ILE A 74 11.40 -2.63 5.05
C ILE A 74 11.53 -3.83 6.00
N GLU A 75 11.77 -3.58 7.29
CA GLU A 75 11.83 -4.62 8.33
C GLU A 75 10.45 -5.19 8.70
#